data_AF-A0A959ZSG3-F1
#
_entry.id   AF-A0A959ZSG3-F1
#
_cell.length_a   1.000
_cell.length_b   1.000
_cell.length_c   1.000
_cell.angle_alpha   90.00
_cell.angle_beta   90.00
_cell.angle_gamma   90.00
#
_symmetry.space_group_name_H-M   'P 1'
#
loop_
_entity.id
_entity.type
_entity.pdbx_description
1 polymer ?
#
loop_
_entity_poly.entity_id
_entity_poly.type
_entity_poly.pdbx_seq_one_letter_code
_entity_poly.pdbx_strand_id
1 'polypeptide(L)'
;MSTQIDDPRVQIAVQTPNEPDAPGHALLQAIGSGDGRPSVAELATSAWFTQQEQIRGSRLATIGLGIYAAHPELELLNVPTMLLEPAVRLMKELAGYVLAGGAVRDGDVMQLRDSLPCLVGFAEASTPEGETVVRVMFLA
;
A
#
# COMPACT_ATOMS: atom_id res chain seq x y z
N MET A 1 -15.42 -5.67 -23.09
CA MET A 1 -13.99 -5.38 -22.89
C MET A 1 -13.57 -6.14 -21.64
N SER A 2 -12.71 -7.16 -21.76
CA SER A 2 -12.25 -7.94 -20.60
C SER A 2 -11.04 -7.22 -20.01
N THR A 3 -11.24 -6.46 -18.93
CA THR A 3 -10.13 -5.85 -18.18
C THR A 3 -9.38 -6.99 -17.51
N GLN A 4 -8.24 -7.39 -18.08
CA GLN A 4 -7.41 -8.43 -17.52
C GLN A 4 -6.72 -7.85 -16.28
N ILE A 5 -7.18 -8.27 -15.09
CA ILE A 5 -6.65 -7.79 -13.80
C ILE A 5 -5.20 -8.24 -13.60
N ASP A 6 -4.77 -9.30 -14.30
CA ASP A 6 -3.40 -9.84 -14.27
C ASP A 6 -2.62 -9.46 -15.54
N ASP A 7 -2.34 -8.17 -15.73
CA ASP A 7 -1.38 -7.77 -16.75
C ASP A 7 0.04 -8.13 -16.29
N PRO A 8 0.77 -9.01 -16.99
CA PRO A 8 2.09 -9.48 -16.56
C PRO A 8 3.16 -8.38 -16.57
N ARG A 9 2.88 -7.22 -17.17
CA ARG A 9 3.81 -6.09 -17.24
C ARG A 9 3.98 -5.38 -15.90
N VAL A 10 3.00 -5.50 -15.00
CA VAL A 10 3.08 -4.88 -13.67
C VAL A 10 2.96 -5.94 -12.59
N GLN A 11 3.97 -6.01 -11.73
CA GLN A 11 3.98 -6.88 -10.56
C GLN A 11 3.68 -6.08 -9.31
N ILE A 12 3.18 -6.76 -8.27
CA ILE A 12 3.00 -6.17 -6.94
C ILE A 12 4.07 -6.76 -6.02
N ALA A 13 5.04 -5.95 -5.62
CA ALA A 13 5.96 -6.30 -4.55
C ALA A 13 5.25 -6.18 -3.21
N VAL A 14 5.51 -7.14 -2.32
CA VAL A 14 4.97 -7.16 -0.96
C VAL A 14 6.15 -7.26 0.00
N GLN A 15 6.29 -6.28 0.89
CA GLN A 15 7.22 -6.33 2.00
C GLN A 15 6.41 -6.49 3.29
N THR A 16 6.53 -7.64 3.92
CA THR A 16 5.82 -7.95 5.17
C THR A 16 6.53 -7.32 6.37
N PRO A 17 5.80 -6.91 7.42
CA PRO A 17 6.40 -6.18 8.54
C PRO A 17 7.37 -7.03 9.37
N ASN A 18 7.38 -8.36 9.19
CA ASN A 18 8.28 -9.28 9.87
C ASN A 18 9.53 -9.62 9.06
N GLU A 19 9.71 -9.07 7.87
CA GLU A 19 10.98 -9.16 7.13
C GLU A 19 12.08 -8.34 7.83
N PRO A 20 13.35 -8.80 7.87
CA PRO A 20 14.39 -8.16 8.69
C PRO A 20 14.68 -6.69 8.38
N ASP A 21 14.46 -6.27 7.15
CA ASP A 21 14.66 -4.92 6.62
C ASP A 21 13.40 -4.04 6.72
N ALA A 22 12.26 -4.61 7.12
CA ALA A 22 11.02 -3.86 7.26
C ALA A 22 11.03 -2.98 8.53
N PRO A 23 10.53 -1.73 8.46
CA PRO A 23 10.44 -0.85 9.63
C PRO A 23 9.67 -1.44 10.83
N GLY A 24 8.70 -2.33 10.56
CA GLY A 24 7.91 -3.01 11.58
C GLY A 24 8.60 -4.18 12.30
N HIS A 25 9.77 -4.62 11.84
CA HIS A 25 10.39 -5.88 12.28
C HIS A 25 10.77 -5.86 13.75
N ALA A 26 11.49 -4.81 14.17
CA ALA A 26 11.96 -4.66 15.55
C ALA A 26 10.78 -4.63 16.55
N LEU A 27 9.69 -3.97 16.18
CA LEU A 27 8.49 -3.90 17.00
C LEU A 27 7.82 -5.28 17.14
N LEU A 28 7.68 -6.01 16.04
CA LEU A 28 7.10 -7.36 16.06
C LEU A 28 7.99 -8.36 16.81
N GLN A 29 9.31 -8.24 16.66
CA GLN A 29 10.28 -9.03 17.40
C GLN A 29 10.10 -8.83 18.92
N ALA A 30 10.00 -7.58 19.39
CA ALA A 30 9.79 -7.25 20.81
C ALA A 30 8.46 -7.79 21.37
N ILE A 31 7.41 -7.80 20.55
CA ILE A 31 6.13 -8.41 20.94
C ILE A 31 6.26 -9.93 21.08
N GLY A 32 7.00 -10.57 20.17
CA GLY A 32 7.22 -12.02 20.14
C GLY A 32 8.17 -12.53 21.21
N SER A 33 9.15 -11.73 21.65
CA SER A 33 10.13 -12.10 22.69
C SER A 33 9.57 -12.06 24.11
N GLY A 34 8.45 -11.38 24.34
CA GLY A 34 7.84 -11.21 25.67
C GLY A 34 8.54 -10.13 26.51
N ASP A 35 9.86 -10.02 26.43
CA ASP A 35 10.65 -8.92 26.99
C ASP A 35 10.52 -7.66 26.12
N GLY A 36 10.15 -6.52 26.71
CA GLY A 36 9.97 -5.25 26.00
C GLY A 36 8.62 -5.12 25.26
N ARG A 37 7.65 -5.98 25.58
CA ARG A 37 6.31 -5.94 24.98
C ARG A 37 5.58 -4.63 25.34
N PRO A 38 5.13 -3.83 24.35
CA PRO A 38 4.30 -2.66 24.61
C PRO A 38 2.97 -3.06 25.24
N SER A 39 2.47 -2.25 26.17
CA SER A 39 1.15 -2.43 26.77
C SER A 39 0.03 -2.18 25.75
N VAL A 40 -1.15 -2.74 26.01
CA VAL A 40 -2.34 -2.52 25.17
C VAL A 40 -2.70 -1.03 25.08
N ALA A 41 -2.49 -0.27 26.15
CA ALA A 41 -2.73 1.17 26.17
C ALA A 41 -1.78 1.92 25.21
N GLU A 42 -0.50 1.54 25.17
CA GLU A 42 0.48 2.10 24.23
C GLU A 42 0.20 1.69 22.78
N LEU A 43 -0.29 0.47 22.57
CA LEU A 43 -0.69 0.02 21.24
C LEU A 43 -1.94 0.75 20.74
N ALA A 44 -2.89 1.07 21.62
CA ALA A 44 -4.15 1.73 21.27
C ALA A 44 -3.99 3.21 20.88
N THR A 45 -2.96 3.89 21.39
CA THR A 45 -2.70 5.31 21.08
C THR A 45 -1.77 5.53 19.90
N SER A 46 -1.08 4.49 19.42
CA SER A 46 -0.34 4.58 18.16
C SER A 46 -1.30 4.88 17.01
N ALA A 47 -0.89 5.70 16.05
CA ALA A 47 -1.71 5.99 14.88
C ALA A 47 -1.85 4.69 14.06
N TRP A 48 -3.05 4.11 13.89
CA TRP A 48 -3.20 2.86 13.10
C TRP A 48 -3.54 3.12 11.62
N PHE A 49 -4.32 4.18 11.34
CA PHE A 49 -4.88 4.43 10.00
C PHE A 49 -4.38 5.71 9.33
N THR A 50 -3.69 6.60 10.05
CA THR A 50 -3.19 7.89 9.51
C THR A 50 -1.68 7.86 9.24
N GLN A 51 -1.09 6.67 9.17
CA GLN A 51 0.35 6.50 9.06
C GLN A 51 0.81 6.78 7.62
N GLN A 52 1.57 7.86 7.44
CA GLN A 52 2.21 8.19 6.16
C GLN A 52 3.50 7.39 5.91
N GLU A 53 3.99 6.66 6.91
CA GLU A 53 5.16 5.81 6.84
C GLU A 53 4.77 4.36 7.10
N GLN A 54 5.56 3.41 6.61
CA GLN A 54 5.37 2.01 6.96
C GLN A 54 5.79 1.81 8.42
N ILE A 55 4.84 1.45 9.28
CA ILE A 55 5.10 1.23 10.70
C ILE A 55 4.51 -0.11 11.13
N ARG A 56 3.26 -0.43 10.74
CA ARG A 56 2.58 -1.68 11.13
C ARG A 56 1.76 -2.23 9.97
N GLY A 57 2.16 -3.40 9.46
CA GLY A 57 1.52 -4.04 8.31
C GLY A 57 2.45 -4.08 7.11
N SER A 58 1.97 -4.69 6.04
CA SER A 58 2.74 -4.86 4.82
C SER A 58 2.73 -3.61 3.96
N ARG A 59 3.84 -3.38 3.26
CA ARG A 59 3.95 -2.42 2.16
C ARG A 59 3.71 -3.15 0.85
N LEU A 60 2.87 -2.59 0.00
CA LEU A 60 2.65 -3.05 -1.38
C LEU A 60 3.10 -1.95 -2.32
N ALA A 61 3.86 -2.30 -3.34
CA ALA A 61 4.28 -1.38 -4.39
C ALA A 61 4.10 -2.02 -5.77
N THR A 62 3.65 -1.24 -6.76
CA THR A 62 3.72 -1.69 -8.15
C THR A 62 5.17 -1.66 -8.64
N ILE A 63 5.47 -2.53 -9.59
CA ILE A 63 6.72 -2.53 -10.35
C ILE A 63 6.37 -2.60 -11.83
N GLY A 64 6.70 -1.55 -12.58
CA GLY A 64 6.60 -1.52 -14.04
C GLY A 64 5.76 -0.37 -14.60
N LEU A 65 5.00 0.38 -13.80
CA LEU A 65 4.20 1.51 -14.29
C LEU A 65 5.08 2.62 -14.86
N GLY A 66 6.25 2.88 -14.26
CA GLY A 66 7.18 3.86 -14.78
C GLY A 66 7.67 3.52 -16.19
N ILE A 67 7.87 2.23 -16.45
CA ILE A 67 8.38 1.70 -17.71
C ILE A 67 7.29 1.66 -18.78
N TYR A 68 6.11 1.16 -18.43
CA TYR A 68 5.07 0.82 -19.41
C TYR A 68 3.97 1.86 -19.57
N ALA A 69 3.85 2.82 -18.64
CA ALA A 69 2.83 3.86 -18.65
C ALA A 69 3.38 5.28 -18.38
N ALA A 70 4.70 5.45 -18.20
CA ALA A 70 5.31 6.72 -17.80
C ALA A 70 4.62 7.35 -16.56
N HIS A 71 4.20 6.49 -15.63
CA HIS A 71 3.48 6.86 -14.42
C HIS A 71 4.30 6.43 -13.19
N PRO A 72 4.36 7.24 -12.11
CA PRO A 72 5.00 6.80 -10.87
C PRO A 72 4.43 5.47 -10.36
N GLU A 73 5.23 4.69 -9.65
CA GLU A 73 4.72 3.49 -9.01
C GLU A 73 3.69 3.86 -7.93
N LEU A 74 2.68 3.01 -7.77
CA LEU A 74 1.68 3.12 -6.74
C LEU A 74 2.16 2.41 -5.48
N GLU A 75 1.91 3.01 -4.33
CA GLU A 75 2.27 2.45 -3.02
C GLU A 75 1.07 2.40 -2.07
N LEU A 76 0.89 1.27 -1.39
CA LEU A 76 -0.08 1.11 -0.32
C LEU A 76 0.64 0.61 0.95
N LEU A 77 0.53 1.38 2.02
CA LEU A 77 1.23 1.14 3.28
C LEU A 77 0.33 0.54 4.35
N ASN A 78 0.95 -0.11 5.33
CA ASN A 78 0.32 -0.58 6.56
C ASN A 78 -0.88 -1.51 6.34
N VAL A 79 -0.82 -2.33 5.29
CA VAL A 79 -1.87 -3.31 4.99
C VAL A 79 -1.82 -4.43 6.03
N PRO A 80 -2.90 -4.67 6.80
CA PRO A 80 -2.95 -5.83 7.68
C PRO A 80 -2.74 -7.11 6.89
N THR A 81 -1.93 -8.04 7.39
CA THR A 81 -1.57 -9.27 6.65
C THR A 81 -2.79 -10.05 6.14
N MET A 82 -3.88 -10.07 6.91
CA MET A 82 -5.16 -10.70 6.52
C MET A 82 -5.85 -10.05 5.31
N LEU A 83 -5.49 -8.82 4.96
CA LEU A 83 -6.03 -8.06 3.82
C LEU A 83 -5.05 -8.01 2.63
N LEU A 84 -3.94 -8.76 2.65
CA LEU A 84 -2.95 -8.75 1.58
C LEU A 84 -3.54 -9.12 0.22
N GLU A 85 -4.28 -10.22 0.13
CA GLU A 85 -4.87 -10.65 -1.13
C GLU A 85 -5.85 -9.62 -1.72
N PRO A 86 -6.85 -9.10 -0.98
CA PRO A 86 -7.72 -8.06 -1.52
C PRO A 86 -6.97 -6.77 -1.84
N ALA A 87 -5.94 -6.41 -1.08
CA ALA A 87 -5.09 -5.24 -1.37
C ALA A 87 -4.27 -5.41 -2.65
N VAL A 88 -3.71 -6.60 -2.91
CA VAL A 88 -3.01 -6.91 -4.17
C VAL A 88 -3.96 -6.80 -5.35
N ARG A 89 -5.19 -7.32 -5.23
CA ARG A 89 -6.22 -7.20 -6.29
C ARG A 89 -6.56 -5.74 -6.58
N LEU A 90 -6.75 -4.93 -5.52
CA LEU A 90 -6.95 -3.49 -5.63
C LEU A 90 -5.80 -2.80 -6.40
N MET A 91 -4.56 -3.05 -5.99
CA MET A 91 -3.38 -2.46 -6.64
C MET A 91 -3.27 -2.86 -8.11
N LYS A 92 -3.62 -4.10 -8.44
CA LYS A 92 -3.67 -4.59 -9.83
C LYS A 92 -4.77 -3.91 -10.66
N GLU A 93 -5.96 -3.69 -10.09
CA GLU A 93 -7.03 -2.96 -10.76
C GLU A 93 -6.63 -1.51 -11.06
N LEU A 94 -5.99 -0.83 -10.11
CA LEU A 94 -5.45 0.51 -10.30
C LEU A 94 -4.33 0.55 -11.36
N ALA A 95 -3.40 -0.41 -11.30
CA ALA A 95 -2.35 -0.53 -12.32
C ALA A 95 -2.94 -0.76 -13.72
N GLY A 96 -3.98 -1.61 -13.83
CA GLY A 96 -4.70 -1.85 -15.07
C GLY A 96 -5.36 -0.58 -15.63
N TYR A 97 -5.95 0.25 -14.76
CA TYR A 97 -6.49 1.55 -15.15
C TYR A 97 -5.40 2.49 -15.71
N VAL A 98 -4.25 2.59 -15.02
CA VAL A 98 -3.12 3.41 -15.47
C VAL A 98 -2.56 2.90 -16.81
N LEU A 99 -2.37 1.59 -16.96
CA LEU A 99 -1.90 0.96 -18.20
C LEU A 99 -2.85 1.18 -19.38
N ALA A 100 -4.15 1.37 -19.12
CA ALA A 100 -5.15 1.70 -20.13
C ALA A 100 -5.13 3.18 -20.56
N GLY A 101 -4.20 3.99 -20.03
CA GLY A 101 -4.06 5.42 -20.29
C GLY A 101 -4.74 6.32 -19.26
N GLY A 102 -5.28 5.75 -18.18
CA GLY A 102 -5.71 6.51 -17.01
C GLY A 102 -4.51 7.16 -16.29
N ALA A 103 -4.77 8.23 -15.56
CA ALA A 103 -3.77 8.85 -14.68
C ALA A 103 -4.35 8.97 -13.27
N VAL A 104 -3.48 8.81 -12.27
CA VAL A 104 -3.81 8.95 -10.86
C VAL A 104 -2.86 9.98 -10.26
N ARG A 105 -3.39 11.08 -9.73
CA ARG A 105 -2.61 12.24 -9.28
C ARG A 105 -2.91 12.58 -7.83
N ASP A 106 -2.02 13.38 -7.24
CA ASP A 106 -2.23 13.97 -5.93
C ASP A 106 -3.59 14.69 -5.85
N GLY A 107 -4.35 14.38 -4.79
CA GLY A 107 -5.68 14.93 -4.55
C GLY A 107 -6.81 14.27 -5.34
N ASP A 108 -6.54 13.32 -6.24
CA ASP A 108 -7.59 12.55 -6.91
C ASP A 108 -8.32 11.65 -5.91
N VAL A 109 -9.61 11.42 -6.18
CA VAL A 109 -10.44 10.47 -5.45
C VAL A 109 -11.11 9.56 -6.47
N MET A 110 -11.06 8.25 -6.23
CA MET A 110 -11.68 7.27 -7.11
C MET A 110 -12.60 6.33 -6.33
N GLN A 111 -13.77 6.07 -6.90
CA GLN A 111 -14.64 4.99 -6.48
C GLN A 111 -14.44 3.81 -7.44
N LEU A 112 -13.93 2.69 -6.92
CA LEU A 112 -13.57 1.55 -7.75
C LEU A 112 -14.73 0.57 -7.94
N ARG A 113 -15.62 0.43 -6.96
CA ARG A 113 -16.81 -0.42 -7.03
C ARG A 113 -17.98 0.20 -6.29
N ASP A 114 -19.17 0.04 -6.84
CA ASP A 114 -20.43 0.43 -6.17
C ASP A 114 -20.78 -0.49 -5.00
N SER A 115 -20.22 -1.72 -4.98
CA SER A 115 -20.53 -2.75 -3.99
C SER A 115 -19.60 -2.77 -2.77
N LEU A 116 -18.56 -1.93 -2.74
CA LEU A 116 -17.63 -1.83 -1.61
C LEU A 116 -17.47 -0.34 -1.25
N PRO A 117 -17.75 0.07 0.00
CA PRO A 117 -17.51 1.43 0.44
C PRO A 117 -16.00 1.59 0.66
N CYS A 118 -15.25 1.79 -0.42
CA CYS A 118 -13.85 2.17 -0.34
C CYS A 118 -13.59 3.28 -1.34
N LEU A 119 -13.93 4.50 -0.93
CA LEU A 119 -13.33 5.68 -1.53
C LEU A 119 -11.82 5.58 -1.28
N VAL A 120 -11.03 5.75 -2.34
CA VAL A 120 -9.57 5.83 -2.21
C VAL A 120 -9.10 7.21 -2.62
N GLY A 121 -8.21 7.76 -1.82
CA GLY A 121 -7.51 9.02 -2.08
C GLY A 121 -6.07 8.74 -2.49
N PHE A 122 -5.50 9.67 -3.24
CA PHE A 122 -4.14 9.58 -3.74
C PHE A 122 -3.32 10.78 -3.30
N ALA A 123 -2.09 10.54 -2.85
CA ALA A 123 -1.17 11.58 -2.43
C ALA A 123 0.21 11.38 -3.05
N GLU A 124 0.86 12.45 -3.52
CA GLU A 124 2.27 12.38 -3.90
C GLU A 124 3.14 12.22 -2.65
N ALA A 125 4.13 11.32 -2.73
CA ALA A 125 5.08 11.08 -1.65
C ALA A 125 6.47 10.74 -2.22
N SER A 126 7.45 10.64 -1.33
CA SER A 126 8.79 10.14 -1.66
C SER A 126 9.11 8.89 -0.85
N THR A 127 9.81 7.94 -1.46
CA THR A 127 10.39 6.79 -0.75
C THR A 127 11.57 7.25 0.12
N PRO A 128 12.04 6.41 1.07
CA PRO A 128 13.28 6.69 1.83
C PRO A 128 14.51 6.93 0.93
N GLU A 129 14.51 6.35 -0.28
CA GLU A 129 15.55 6.50 -1.30
C GLU A 129 15.40 7.77 -2.15
N GLY A 130 14.32 8.55 -1.96
CA GLY A 130 14.05 9.80 -2.66
C GLY A 130 13.31 9.66 -3.98
N GLU A 131 12.74 8.49 -4.28
CA GLU A 131 11.95 8.27 -5.49
C GLU A 131 10.52 8.78 -5.31
N THR A 132 9.96 9.45 -6.32
CA THR A 132 8.56 9.91 -6.29
C THR A 132 7.60 8.74 -6.47
N VAL A 133 6.61 8.63 -5.58
CA VAL A 133 5.55 7.62 -5.62
C VAL A 133 4.18 8.25 -5.41
N VAL A 134 3.12 7.55 -5.86
CA VAL A 134 1.73 7.94 -5.54
C VAL A 134 1.19 6.98 -4.48
N ARG A 135 0.89 7.51 -3.30
CA ARG A 135 0.38 6.76 -2.17
C ARG A 135 -1.14 6.63 -2.25
N VAL A 136 -1.62 5.40 -2.16
CA VAL A 136 -3.05 5.05 -2.11
C VAL A 136 -3.49 5.00 -0.65
N MET A 137 -4.60 5.66 -0.34
CA MET A 137 -5.17 5.72 1.00
C MET A 137 -6.66 5.35 0.98
N PHE A 138 -7.11 4.57 1.96
CA PHE A 138 -8.55 4.38 2.17
C PHE A 138 -9.13 5.64 2.83
N LEU A 139 -10.22 6.16 2.28
CA LEU A 139 -10.99 7.27 2.85
C LEU A 139 -12.21 6.69 3.58
N ALA A 140 -12.40 7.13 4.82
CA ALA A 140 -13.50 6.72 5.70
C ALA A 140 -14.86 7.29 5.25
#